data_AF-J0NJR2-F1
#
_entry.id   AF-J0NJR2-F1
#
_cell.length_a   1.000
_cell.length_b   1.000
_cell.length_c   1.000
_cell.angle_alpha   90.00
_cell.angle_beta   90.00
_cell.angle_gamma   90.00
#
_symmetry.space_group_name_H-M   'P 1'
#
loop_
_entity.id
_entity.type
_entity.pdbx_description
1 polymer ?
#
loop_
_entity_poly.entity_id
_entity_poly.type
_entity_poly.pdbx_seq_one_letter_code
_entity_poly.pdbx_strand_id
1 'polypeptide(L)'
;MLLTGLLPLLASDPAVAAAADSIAAGRSGTLVAPSGLRAPIAAHIASRATTPVVVLTATGREAEAMTAALASWTTGAAAFPAWETLPHERLSPQVDTMANRIAVLRRLAHPVQGDAFAGPLSVLVVPVRSFLQPIIRGLADLEPVRIAVGDVVDLPEATARLSDLGYQRADMVEARGQMSVRGGILDVFPPQEPHPLRVELWGDEVDEIRAFSIQDQRTLGAAPHGLWAVPCRELLLSAQVRARAREAA
;
A
#
# COMPACT_ATOMS: atom_id res chain seq x y z
N MET A 1 -16.91 -12.27 -3.53
CA MET A 1 -18.24 -11.97 -2.94
C MET A 1 -18.01 -11.53 -1.49
N LEU A 2 -18.50 -10.36 -1.10
CA LEU A 2 -18.34 -9.87 0.28
C LEU A 2 -19.43 -10.46 1.19
N LEU A 3 -19.04 -10.83 2.40
CA LEU A 3 -19.90 -11.29 3.49
C LEU A 3 -20.46 -10.14 4.33
N THR A 4 -20.24 -8.89 3.92
CA THR A 4 -20.68 -7.67 4.63
C THR A 4 -22.18 -7.68 4.95
N GLY A 5 -23.00 -8.28 4.09
CA GLY A 5 -24.45 -8.43 4.32
C GLY A 5 -24.82 -9.28 5.54
N LEU A 6 -23.89 -10.06 6.10
CA LEU A 6 -24.09 -10.84 7.33
C LEU A 6 -23.76 -10.06 8.61
N LEU A 7 -23.13 -8.88 8.51
CA LEU A 7 -22.79 -8.06 9.69
C LEU A 7 -24.02 -7.65 10.53
N PRO A 8 -25.20 -7.31 9.96
CA PRO A 8 -26.39 -7.03 10.75
C PRO A 8 -26.87 -8.22 11.58
N LEU A 9 -26.70 -9.46 11.08
CA LEU A 9 -27.03 -10.67 11.83
C LEU A 9 -26.07 -10.87 13.00
N LEU A 10 -24.76 -10.66 12.78
CA LEU A 10 -23.78 -10.69 13.86
C LEU A 10 -24.08 -9.64 14.94
N ALA A 11 -24.52 -8.44 14.53
CA ALA A 11 -24.85 -7.35 15.44
C ALA A 11 -26.08 -7.62 16.31
N SER A 12 -26.89 -8.63 15.99
CA SER A 12 -28.02 -9.06 16.83
C SER A 12 -27.58 -9.83 18.08
N ASP A 13 -26.33 -10.32 18.11
CA ASP A 13 -25.76 -10.93 19.30
C ASP A 13 -25.52 -9.87 20.39
N PRO A 14 -26.08 -10.01 21.59
CA PRO A 14 -25.96 -9.01 22.66
C PRO A 14 -24.50 -8.70 23.06
N ALA A 15 -23.60 -9.68 23.01
CA ALA A 15 -22.20 -9.49 23.37
C ALA A 15 -21.46 -8.67 22.32
N VAL A 16 -21.74 -8.90 21.03
CA VAL A 16 -21.15 -8.12 19.93
C VAL A 16 -21.68 -6.68 19.94
N ALA A 17 -23.00 -6.51 20.13
CA ALA A 17 -23.61 -5.19 20.24
C ALA A 17 -23.02 -4.40 21.42
N ALA A 18 -22.94 -5.01 22.60
CA ALA A 18 -22.37 -4.37 23.80
C ALA A 18 -20.89 -4.01 23.62
N ALA A 19 -20.10 -4.83 22.92
CA ALA A 19 -18.71 -4.53 22.60
C ALA A 19 -18.59 -3.34 21.65
N ALA A 20 -19.37 -3.31 20.56
CA ALA A 20 -19.37 -2.21 19.60
C ALA A 20 -19.81 -0.89 20.25
N ASP A 21 -20.87 -0.91 21.06
CA ASP A 21 -21.37 0.27 21.77
C ASP A 21 -20.38 0.77 22.82
N SER A 22 -19.65 -0.13 23.47
CA SER A 22 -18.60 0.24 24.44
C SER A 22 -17.41 0.91 23.77
N ILE A 23 -16.95 0.39 22.63
CA ILE A 23 -15.88 1.01 21.84
C ILE A 23 -16.32 2.38 21.33
N ALA A 24 -17.54 2.49 20.79
CA ALA A 24 -18.10 3.77 20.31
C ALA A 24 -18.19 4.83 21.44
N ALA A 25 -18.41 4.39 22.68
CA ALA A 25 -18.41 5.26 23.86
C ALA A 25 -17.02 5.50 24.47
N GLY A 26 -15.93 5.07 23.81
CA GLY A 26 -14.55 5.26 24.28
C GLY A 26 -14.16 4.40 25.49
N ARG A 27 -14.91 3.32 25.77
CA ARG A 27 -14.61 2.41 26.88
C ARG A 27 -13.70 1.27 26.41
N SER A 28 -12.74 0.92 27.25
CA SER A 28 -11.94 -0.31 27.10
C SER A 28 -12.65 -1.53 27.67
N GLY A 29 -12.40 -2.70 27.12
CA GLY A 29 -12.93 -3.96 27.64
C GLY A 29 -12.23 -5.18 27.05
N THR A 30 -12.66 -6.36 27.48
CA THR A 30 -12.16 -7.64 26.96
C THR A 30 -13.30 -8.39 26.29
N LEU A 31 -13.10 -8.73 25.02
CA LEU A 31 -14.02 -9.56 24.25
C LEU A 31 -13.37 -10.91 24.00
N VAL A 32 -14.04 -11.99 24.44
CA VAL A 32 -13.59 -13.36 24.21
C VAL A 32 -14.43 -13.95 23.08
N ALA A 33 -13.77 -14.32 21.98
CA ALA A 33 -14.44 -14.90 20.83
C ALA A 33 -13.55 -15.97 20.16
N PRO A 34 -14.16 -17.01 19.56
CA PRO A 34 -13.47 -17.92 18.65
C PRO A 34 -12.71 -17.14 17.55
N SER A 35 -11.60 -17.70 17.07
CA SER A 35 -10.75 -17.05 16.05
C SER A 35 -11.53 -16.63 14.80
N GLY A 36 -12.48 -17.46 14.34
CA GLY A 36 -13.32 -17.20 13.17
C GLY A 36 -14.25 -15.98 13.32
N LEU A 37 -14.56 -15.54 14.54
CA LEU A 37 -15.41 -14.36 14.78
C LEU A 37 -14.61 -13.05 14.86
N ARG A 38 -13.28 -13.10 15.00
CA ARG A 38 -12.47 -11.89 15.21
C ARG A 38 -12.53 -10.91 14.03
N ALA A 39 -12.41 -11.42 12.80
CA ALA A 39 -12.49 -10.60 11.58
C ALA A 39 -13.88 -9.97 11.38
N PRO A 40 -15.01 -10.71 11.44
CA PRO A 40 -16.33 -10.09 11.31
C PRO A 40 -16.65 -9.10 12.44
N ILE A 41 -16.21 -9.37 13.67
CA ILE A 41 -16.34 -8.41 14.79
C ILE A 41 -15.56 -7.12 14.48
N ALA A 42 -14.30 -7.23 14.07
CA ALA A 42 -13.48 -6.08 13.71
C ALA A 42 -14.10 -5.28 12.55
N ALA A 43 -14.61 -5.96 11.52
CA ALA A 43 -15.32 -5.33 10.40
C ALA A 43 -16.61 -4.63 10.84
N HIS A 44 -17.38 -5.23 11.76
CA HIS A 44 -18.59 -4.61 12.31
C HIS A 44 -18.25 -3.33 13.10
N ILE A 45 -17.24 -3.38 13.98
CA ILE A 45 -16.77 -2.21 14.72
C ILE A 45 -16.33 -1.11 13.75
N ALA A 46 -15.56 -1.48 12.72
CA ALA A 46 -15.09 -0.55 11.70
C ALA A 46 -16.23 0.07 10.87
N SER A 47 -17.30 -0.67 10.57
CA SER A 47 -18.47 -0.12 9.85
C SER A 47 -19.23 0.93 10.64
N ARG A 48 -19.04 0.99 11.96
CA ARG A 48 -19.66 1.97 12.86
C ARG A 48 -18.71 3.11 13.26
N ALA A 49 -17.43 2.98 12.97
CA ALA A 49 -16.41 3.96 13.33
C ALA A 49 -16.34 5.08 12.28
N THR A 50 -16.03 6.30 12.73
CA THR A 50 -15.79 7.45 11.85
C THR A 50 -14.33 7.56 11.41
N THR A 51 -13.44 6.77 12.02
CA THR A 51 -12.01 6.70 11.72
C THR A 51 -11.58 5.25 11.54
N PRO A 52 -10.48 4.97 10.83
CA PRO A 52 -9.98 3.61 10.68
C PRO A 52 -9.75 2.93 12.03
N VAL A 53 -10.15 1.67 12.16
CA VAL A 53 -9.90 0.84 13.34
C VAL A 53 -8.55 0.16 13.20
N VAL A 54 -7.71 0.27 14.22
CA VAL A 54 -6.40 -0.42 14.26
C VAL A 54 -6.55 -1.76 14.96
N VAL A 55 -6.23 -2.85 14.26
CA VAL A 55 -6.16 -4.21 14.82
C VAL A 55 -4.69 -4.56 15.05
N LEU A 56 -4.28 -4.61 16.32
CA LEU A 56 -2.93 -5.01 16.69
C LEU A 56 -2.82 -6.54 16.80
N THR A 57 -1.80 -7.11 16.18
CA THR A 57 -1.48 -8.54 16.27
C THR A 57 -0.10 -8.76 16.88
N ALA A 58 0.18 -9.97 17.39
CA ALA A 58 1.49 -10.25 17.98
C ALA A 58 2.57 -10.45 16.91
N THR A 59 2.20 -11.02 15.75
CA THR A 59 3.14 -11.37 14.69
C THR A 59 2.67 -10.93 13.30
N GLY A 60 3.61 -10.82 12.35
CA GLY A 60 3.29 -10.54 10.94
C GLY A 60 2.37 -11.59 10.33
N ARG A 61 2.59 -12.87 10.63
CA ARG A 61 1.74 -13.98 10.17
C ARG A 61 0.28 -13.83 10.65
N GLU A 62 0.08 -13.40 11.89
CA GLU A 62 -1.26 -13.11 12.40
C GLU A 62 -1.88 -11.88 11.71
N ALA A 63 -1.06 -10.87 11.40
CA ALA A 63 -1.53 -9.70 10.66
C ALA A 63 -1.98 -10.09 9.24
N GLU A 64 -1.21 -10.91 8.54
CA GLU A 64 -1.56 -11.46 7.22
C GLU A 64 -2.84 -12.28 7.29
N ALA A 65 -2.94 -13.23 8.23
CA ALA A 65 -4.13 -14.07 8.41
C ALA A 65 -5.37 -13.24 8.74
N MET A 66 -5.26 -12.23 9.61
CA MET A 66 -6.34 -11.31 9.94
C MET A 66 -6.75 -10.47 8.72
N THR A 67 -5.80 -9.95 7.96
CA THR A 67 -6.06 -9.15 6.76
C THR A 67 -6.75 -9.98 5.69
N ALA A 68 -6.30 -11.21 5.46
CA ALA A 68 -6.94 -12.15 4.53
C ALA A 68 -8.37 -12.51 4.98
N ALA A 69 -8.59 -12.72 6.27
CA ALA A 69 -9.93 -12.94 6.80
C ALA A 69 -10.84 -11.71 6.60
N LEU A 70 -10.34 -10.50 6.88
CA LEU A 70 -11.06 -9.24 6.71
C LEU A 70 -11.41 -8.92 5.25
N ALA A 71 -10.62 -9.39 4.28
CA ALA A 71 -10.91 -9.20 2.86
C ALA A 71 -12.27 -9.78 2.43
N SER A 72 -12.81 -10.75 3.19
CA SER A 72 -14.17 -11.26 2.97
C SER A 72 -15.27 -10.35 3.53
N TRP A 73 -14.94 -9.40 4.41
CA TRP A 73 -15.92 -8.58 5.15
C TRP A 73 -15.89 -7.10 4.77
N THR A 74 -14.76 -6.61 4.26
CA THR A 74 -14.58 -5.22 3.83
C THR A 74 -13.50 -5.12 2.75
N THR A 75 -13.65 -4.13 1.87
CA THR A 75 -12.62 -3.75 0.88
C THR A 75 -11.61 -2.73 1.44
N GLY A 76 -11.89 -2.16 2.62
CA GLY A 76 -11.09 -1.13 3.26
C GLY A 76 -10.07 -1.66 4.27
N ALA A 77 -9.69 -2.94 4.21
CA ALA A 77 -8.69 -3.52 5.10
C ALA A 77 -7.30 -3.53 4.45
N ALA A 78 -6.27 -3.15 5.22
CA ALA A 78 -4.88 -3.30 4.80
C ALA A 78 -3.96 -3.65 5.97
N ALA A 79 -2.89 -4.39 5.68
CA ALA A 79 -1.81 -4.65 6.62
C ALA A 79 -0.76 -3.53 6.56
N PHE A 80 -0.22 -3.12 7.70
CA PHE A 80 0.95 -2.26 7.79
C PHE A 80 2.18 -3.09 8.22
N PRO A 81 2.94 -3.67 7.28
CA PRO A 81 3.97 -4.65 7.60
C PRO A 81 5.13 -4.03 8.37
N ALA A 82 5.81 -4.84 9.16
CA ALA A 82 7.08 -4.45 9.78
C ALA A 82 8.22 -4.64 8.78
N TRP A 83 9.34 -3.96 8.99
CA TRP A 83 10.57 -4.31 8.28
C TRP A 83 11.03 -5.73 8.64
N GLU A 84 11.63 -6.40 7.66
CA GLU A 84 12.35 -7.66 7.86
C GLU A 84 13.62 -7.44 8.69
N THR A 85 14.22 -6.26 8.53
CA THR A 85 15.42 -5.81 9.26
C THR A 85 15.06 -5.08 10.55
N LEU A 86 16.06 -4.88 11.40
CA LEU A 86 15.93 -4.07 12.62
C LEU A 86 16.17 -2.58 12.34
N PRO A 87 15.56 -1.67 13.11
CA PRO A 87 15.97 -0.27 13.11
C PRO A 87 17.48 -0.14 13.36
N HIS A 88 18.16 0.65 12.54
CA HIS A 88 19.63 0.89 12.56
C HIS A 88 20.51 -0.28 12.11
N GLU A 89 19.94 -1.39 11.64
CA GLU A 89 20.69 -2.40 10.93
C GLU A 89 21.26 -1.81 9.63
N ARG A 90 22.49 -2.17 9.25
CA ARG A 90 23.14 -1.72 8.01
C ARG A 90 22.66 -2.50 6.78
N LEU A 91 21.37 -2.83 6.76
CA LEU A 91 20.69 -3.54 5.69
C LEU A 91 19.34 -2.85 5.45
N SER A 92 19.09 -2.50 4.18
CA SER A 92 17.79 -1.94 3.82
C SER A 92 16.70 -3.01 3.93
N PRO A 93 15.49 -2.67 4.43
CA PRO A 93 14.33 -3.54 4.29
C PRO A 93 14.03 -3.84 2.83
N GLN A 94 13.15 -4.81 2.58
CA GLN A 94 12.73 -5.09 1.21
C GLN A 94 11.93 -3.92 0.61
N VAL A 95 12.10 -3.72 -0.70
CA VAL A 95 11.54 -2.58 -1.43
C VAL A 95 10.01 -2.63 -1.45
N ASP A 96 9.43 -3.81 -1.60
CA ASP A 96 7.99 -4.05 -1.51
C ASP A 96 7.44 -3.76 -0.10
N THR A 97 8.12 -4.19 0.96
CA THR A 97 7.73 -3.86 2.34
C THR A 97 7.71 -2.35 2.59
N MET A 98 8.78 -1.64 2.23
CA MET A 98 8.83 -0.17 2.37
C MET A 98 7.72 0.52 1.56
N ALA A 99 7.55 0.11 0.32
CA ALA A 99 6.61 0.77 -0.57
C ALA A 99 5.15 0.45 -0.20
N ASN A 100 4.85 -0.76 0.30
CA ASN A 100 3.54 -1.11 0.89
C ASN A 100 3.23 -0.28 2.13
N ARG A 101 4.23 -0.05 3.00
CA ARG A 101 4.07 0.84 4.16
C ARG A 101 3.74 2.26 3.74
N ILE A 102 4.45 2.81 2.75
CA ILE A 102 4.20 4.16 2.23
C ILE A 102 2.81 4.25 1.60
N ALA A 103 2.41 3.27 0.80
CA ALA A 103 1.08 3.18 0.19
C ALA A 103 -0.04 3.24 1.26
N VAL A 104 0.10 2.46 2.33
CA VAL A 104 -0.87 2.44 3.44
C VAL A 104 -0.89 3.78 4.19
N LEU A 105 0.27 4.37 4.48
CA LEU A 105 0.35 5.69 5.12
C LEU A 105 -0.32 6.77 4.26
N ARG A 106 -0.11 6.75 2.95
CA ARG A 106 -0.76 7.68 2.03
C ARG A 106 -2.27 7.50 2.03
N ARG A 107 -2.79 6.27 2.04
CA ARG A 107 -4.25 6.02 2.15
C ARG A 107 -4.85 6.53 3.46
N LEU A 108 -4.08 6.53 4.55
CA LEU A 108 -4.53 7.07 5.84
C LEU A 108 -4.58 8.60 5.85
N ALA A 109 -3.59 9.26 5.24
CA ALA A 109 -3.49 10.73 5.24
C ALA A 109 -4.27 11.41 4.10
N HIS A 110 -4.28 10.78 2.92
CA HIS A 110 -4.80 11.33 1.66
C HIS A 110 -5.71 10.32 0.94
N PRO A 111 -6.81 9.85 1.57
CA PRO A 111 -7.71 8.91 0.94
C PRO A 111 -8.46 9.54 -0.24
N VAL A 112 -8.53 8.82 -1.37
CA VAL A 112 -9.28 9.22 -2.57
C VAL A 112 -10.50 8.31 -2.71
N GLN A 113 -11.70 8.87 -2.57
CA GLN A 113 -12.94 8.10 -2.68
C GLN A 113 -13.09 7.47 -4.07
N GLY A 114 -13.45 6.19 -4.11
CA GLY A 114 -13.62 5.44 -5.36
C GLY A 114 -12.32 4.98 -6.03
N ASP A 115 -11.15 5.32 -5.48
CA ASP A 115 -9.86 4.90 -6.02
C ASP A 115 -9.44 3.52 -5.49
N ALA A 116 -9.02 2.63 -6.40
CA ALA A 116 -8.62 1.26 -6.03
C ALA A 116 -7.31 1.20 -5.22
N PHE A 117 -6.38 2.13 -5.46
CA PHE A 117 -5.06 2.16 -4.82
C PHE A 117 -5.02 3.11 -3.63
N ALA A 118 -5.66 4.27 -3.77
CA ALA A 118 -5.65 5.34 -2.78
C ALA A 118 -6.95 5.41 -1.96
N GLY A 119 -7.84 4.42 -2.07
CA GLY A 119 -9.12 4.39 -1.36
C GLY A 119 -9.00 4.42 0.17
N PRO A 120 -10.04 4.91 0.87
CA PRO A 120 -10.04 4.98 2.32
C PRO A 120 -9.87 3.60 2.98
N LEU A 121 -9.25 3.60 4.16
CA LEU A 121 -9.13 2.42 5.00
C LEU A 121 -10.17 2.46 6.11
N SER A 122 -10.84 1.33 6.34
CA SER A 122 -11.73 1.10 7.48
C SER A 122 -11.02 0.31 8.59
N VAL A 123 -10.10 -0.59 8.21
CA VAL A 123 -9.33 -1.41 9.14
C VAL A 123 -7.85 -1.42 8.77
N LEU A 124 -7.00 -1.09 9.74
CA LEU A 124 -5.55 -1.19 9.63
C LEU A 124 -5.06 -2.33 10.52
N VAL A 125 -4.50 -3.39 9.94
CA VAL A 125 -3.94 -4.50 10.69
C VAL A 125 -2.44 -4.28 10.87
N VAL A 126 -1.96 -4.26 12.12
CA VAL A 126 -0.57 -3.89 12.43
C VAL A 126 0.03 -4.91 13.40
N PRO A 127 1.11 -5.64 13.02
CA PRO A 127 1.84 -6.44 13.98
C PRO A 127 2.57 -5.52 14.97
N VAL A 128 2.70 -5.95 16.23
CA VAL A 128 3.30 -5.13 17.32
C VAL A 128 4.68 -4.58 16.95
N ARG A 129 5.49 -5.33 16.19
CA ARG A 129 6.79 -4.86 15.68
C ARG A 129 6.64 -3.59 14.83
N SER A 130 5.68 -3.57 13.91
CA SER A 130 5.43 -2.43 13.02
C SER A 130 4.85 -1.24 13.80
N PHE A 131 4.00 -1.52 14.79
CA PHE A 131 3.40 -0.50 15.65
C PHE A 131 4.44 0.26 16.50
N LEU A 132 5.46 -0.44 16.99
CA LEU A 132 6.55 0.16 17.78
C LEU A 132 7.64 0.78 16.91
N GLN A 133 7.66 0.49 15.61
CA GLN A 133 8.69 0.98 14.70
C GLN A 133 8.48 2.47 14.40
N PRO A 134 9.51 3.32 14.54
CA PRO A 134 9.39 4.74 14.20
C PRO A 134 9.17 4.92 12.69
N ILE A 135 8.42 5.97 12.33
CA ILE A 135 8.09 6.33 10.96
C ILE A 135 8.73 7.68 10.63
N ILE A 136 9.30 7.81 9.44
CA ILE A 136 9.85 9.07 8.96
C ILE A 136 8.69 10.02 8.63
N ARG A 137 8.75 11.26 9.14
CA ARG A 137 7.71 12.27 8.88
C ARG A 137 7.67 12.61 7.39
N GLY A 138 6.47 12.89 6.89
CA GLY A 138 6.23 13.30 5.50
C GLY A 138 6.12 12.14 4.51
N LEU A 139 6.34 10.88 4.93
CA LEU A 139 6.22 9.72 4.04
C LEU A 139 4.84 9.61 3.39
N ALA A 140 3.78 9.89 4.16
CA ALA A 140 2.42 9.83 3.66
C ALA A 140 2.13 10.89 2.57
N ASP A 141 2.85 12.01 2.60
CA ASP A 141 2.64 13.16 1.71
C ASP A 141 3.33 12.98 0.35
N LEU A 142 4.26 12.02 0.23
CA LEU A 142 4.96 11.73 -1.02
C LEU A 142 3.99 11.30 -2.10
N GLU A 143 3.94 12.06 -3.19
CA GLU A 143 3.03 11.80 -4.30
C GLU A 143 3.54 10.70 -5.23
N PRO A 144 2.74 9.64 -5.46
CA PRO A 144 3.03 8.62 -6.45
C PRO A 144 3.06 9.22 -7.86
N VAL A 145 3.83 8.59 -8.75
CA VAL A 145 3.63 8.80 -10.20
C VAL A 145 2.41 8.00 -10.61
N ARG A 146 1.41 8.70 -11.17
CA ARG A 146 0.16 8.13 -11.66
C ARG A 146 0.05 8.37 -13.15
N ILE A 147 -0.26 7.33 -13.91
CA ILE A 147 -0.45 7.40 -15.37
C ILE A 147 -1.60 6.48 -15.75
N ALA A 148 -2.60 7.00 -16.46
CA ALA A 148 -3.71 6.26 -17.03
C ALA A 148 -3.67 6.31 -18.57
N VAL A 149 -4.44 5.43 -19.22
CA VAL A 149 -4.64 5.48 -20.67
C VAL A 149 -5.35 6.79 -21.04
N GLY A 150 -4.86 7.46 -22.07
CA GLY A 150 -5.33 8.79 -22.52
C GLY A 150 -4.66 9.98 -21.80
N ASP A 151 -3.80 9.74 -20.81
CA ASP A 151 -3.01 10.83 -20.21
C ASP A 151 -1.95 11.33 -21.19
N VAL A 152 -1.67 12.64 -21.16
CA VAL A 152 -0.51 13.23 -21.85
C VAL A 152 0.68 13.24 -20.88
N VAL A 153 1.78 12.60 -21.26
CA VAL A 153 2.94 12.33 -20.40
C VAL A 153 4.23 12.82 -21.04
N ASP A 154 4.93 13.72 -20.35
CA ASP A 154 6.35 14.01 -20.60
C ASP A 154 7.21 12.88 -19.99
N LEU A 155 7.75 12.01 -20.85
CA LEU A 155 8.57 10.87 -20.42
C LEU A 155 9.82 11.27 -19.61
N PRO A 156 10.63 12.27 -20.04
CA PRO A 156 11.70 12.82 -19.21
C PRO A 156 11.24 13.23 -17.80
N GLU A 157 10.14 13.96 -17.68
CA GLU A 157 9.62 14.40 -16.38
C GLU A 157 9.14 13.22 -15.53
N ALA A 158 8.33 12.33 -16.10
CA ALA A 158 7.82 11.14 -15.40
C ALA A 158 8.97 10.25 -14.89
N THR A 159 10.02 10.10 -15.71
CA THR A 159 11.23 9.36 -15.33
C THR A 159 11.98 10.06 -14.20
N ALA A 160 12.17 11.37 -14.27
CA ALA A 160 12.83 12.12 -13.20
C ALA A 160 12.08 11.96 -11.87
N ARG A 161 10.75 12.07 -11.89
CA ARG A 161 9.91 11.82 -10.72
C ARG A 161 10.04 10.40 -10.18
N LEU A 162 10.03 9.38 -11.04
CA LEU A 162 10.27 8.00 -10.62
C LEU A 162 11.66 7.83 -9.97
N SER A 163 12.70 8.46 -10.52
CA SER A 163 14.03 8.48 -9.89
C SER A 163 14.02 9.14 -8.51
N ASP A 164 13.31 10.26 -8.35
CA ASP A 164 13.17 10.94 -7.06
C ASP A 164 12.42 10.08 -6.03
N LEU A 165 11.48 9.25 -6.49
CA LEU A 165 10.77 8.24 -5.71
C LEU A 165 11.63 6.98 -5.42
N GLY A 166 12.89 6.95 -5.88
CA GLY A 166 13.84 5.89 -5.61
C GLY A 166 13.81 4.71 -6.58
N TYR A 167 13.12 4.84 -7.72
CA TYR A 167 13.20 3.86 -8.80
C TYR A 167 14.57 3.91 -9.48
N GLN A 168 15.11 2.73 -9.76
CA GLN A 168 16.40 2.57 -10.43
C GLN A 168 16.19 2.49 -11.93
N ARG A 169 16.92 3.31 -12.69
CA ARG A 169 16.94 3.21 -14.14
C ARG A 169 17.80 2.00 -14.53
N ALA A 170 17.24 1.14 -15.37
CA ALA A 170 17.91 -0.02 -15.94
C ALA A 170 17.70 -0.06 -17.45
N ASP A 171 18.52 -0.84 -18.16
CA ASP A 171 18.32 -1.06 -19.59
C ASP A 171 17.03 -1.85 -19.85
N MET A 172 16.72 -2.80 -18.98
CA MET A 172 15.53 -3.65 -18.98
C MET A 172 15.03 -3.84 -17.56
N VAL A 173 13.71 -3.93 -17.39
CA VAL A 173 13.09 -4.15 -16.08
C VAL A 173 13.09 -5.65 -15.74
N GLU A 174 13.78 -5.99 -14.66
CA GLU A 174 13.95 -7.36 -14.17
C GLU A 174 13.55 -7.51 -12.70
N ALA A 175 13.48 -6.41 -11.93
CA ALA A 175 13.16 -6.42 -10.51
C ALA A 175 12.24 -5.25 -10.10
N ARG A 176 11.55 -5.42 -8.95
CA ARG A 176 10.73 -4.38 -8.33
C ARG A 176 11.55 -3.12 -8.04
N GLY A 177 10.94 -1.97 -8.25
CA GLY A 177 11.60 -0.67 -8.09
C GLY A 177 12.56 -0.30 -9.21
N GLN A 178 12.47 -0.99 -10.36
CA GLN A 178 13.17 -0.60 -11.58
C GLN A 178 12.24 0.10 -12.57
N MET A 179 12.85 0.88 -13.46
CA MET A 179 12.22 1.44 -14.64
C MET A 179 13.17 1.39 -15.84
N SER A 180 12.62 1.37 -17.05
CA SER A 180 13.37 1.55 -18.29
C SER A 180 12.59 2.44 -19.26
N VAL A 181 13.30 3.16 -20.11
CA VAL A 181 12.69 4.02 -21.15
C VAL A 181 13.33 3.68 -22.49
N ARG A 182 12.50 3.37 -23.49
CA ARG A 182 12.93 3.00 -24.84
C ARG A 182 12.01 3.64 -25.86
N GLY A 183 12.44 4.76 -26.45
CA GLY A 183 11.59 5.55 -27.34
C GLY A 183 10.34 6.05 -26.60
N GLY A 184 9.15 5.79 -27.14
CA GLY A 184 7.85 6.12 -26.53
C GLY A 184 7.35 5.08 -25.52
N ILE A 185 8.22 4.25 -24.95
CA ILE A 185 7.84 3.21 -23.99
C ILE A 185 8.50 3.49 -22.64
N LEU A 186 7.69 3.44 -21.58
CA LEU A 186 8.12 3.46 -20.19
C LEU A 186 7.70 2.14 -19.52
N ASP A 187 8.68 1.31 -19.19
CA ASP A 187 8.48 0.13 -18.36
C ASP A 187 8.77 0.47 -16.90
N VAL A 188 7.89 0.11 -15.99
CA VAL A 188 8.06 0.34 -14.54
C VAL A 188 7.64 -0.92 -13.80
N PHE A 189 8.38 -1.30 -12.75
CA PHE A 189 7.94 -2.34 -11.83
C PHE A 189 7.61 -1.75 -10.45
N PRO A 190 6.39 -1.25 -10.23
CA PRO A 190 5.97 -0.81 -8.91
C PRO A 190 6.05 -1.96 -7.90
N PRO A 191 6.62 -1.73 -6.70
CA PRO A 191 6.77 -2.82 -5.73
C PRO A 191 5.45 -3.39 -5.19
N GLN A 192 4.31 -2.74 -5.43
CA GLN A 192 2.96 -3.20 -5.06
C GLN A 192 2.33 -4.12 -6.11
N GLU A 193 2.82 -4.06 -7.35
CA GLU A 193 2.20 -4.75 -8.49
C GLU A 193 2.69 -6.20 -8.59
N PRO A 194 1.88 -7.18 -9.01
CA PRO A 194 2.36 -8.54 -9.21
C PRO A 194 3.35 -8.63 -10.39
N HIS A 195 3.19 -7.74 -11.38
CA HIS A 195 3.97 -7.73 -12.62
C HIS A 195 4.38 -6.28 -12.98
N PRO A 196 5.50 -6.08 -13.70
CA PRO A 196 5.83 -4.78 -14.25
C PRO A 196 4.78 -4.34 -15.28
N LEU A 197 4.64 -3.03 -15.41
CA LEU A 197 3.72 -2.37 -16.32
C LEU A 197 4.52 -1.68 -17.42
N ARG A 198 4.08 -1.88 -18.66
CA ARG A 198 4.55 -1.20 -19.85
C ARG A 198 3.54 -0.14 -20.23
N VAL A 199 3.97 1.12 -20.22
CA VAL A 199 3.22 2.28 -20.67
C VAL A 199 3.72 2.62 -22.07
N GLU A 200 2.85 2.45 -23.08
CA GLU A 200 3.16 2.76 -24.48
C GLU A 200 2.49 4.07 -24.88
N LEU A 201 3.27 4.98 -25.46
CA LEU A 201 2.80 6.29 -25.89
C LEU A 201 2.71 6.37 -27.42
N TRP A 202 1.69 7.07 -27.90
CA TRP A 202 1.58 7.56 -29.27
C TRP A 202 1.85 9.07 -29.28
N GLY A 203 3.08 9.46 -29.60
CA GLY A 203 3.53 10.83 -29.37
C GLY A 203 3.76 11.05 -27.87
N ASP A 204 2.95 11.92 -27.26
CA ASP A 204 2.93 12.21 -25.83
C ASP A 204 1.68 11.65 -25.12
N GLU A 205 0.72 11.07 -25.84
CA GLU A 205 -0.49 10.47 -25.27
C GLU A 205 -0.27 8.98 -24.96
N VAL A 206 -0.74 8.51 -23.81
CA VAL A 206 -0.68 7.09 -23.42
C VAL A 206 -1.73 6.29 -24.18
N ASP A 207 -1.28 5.43 -25.09
CA ASP A 207 -2.13 4.58 -25.93
C ASP A 207 -2.58 3.32 -25.16
N GLU A 208 -1.63 2.60 -24.55
CA GLU A 208 -1.95 1.39 -23.79
C GLU A 208 -1.04 1.20 -22.57
N ILE A 209 -1.60 0.61 -21.51
CA ILE A 209 -0.86 0.13 -20.35
C ILE A 209 -1.08 -1.36 -20.19
N ARG A 210 0.00 -2.14 -20.20
CA ARG A 210 -0.06 -3.62 -20.14
C ARG A 210 0.89 -4.18 -19.08
N ALA A 211 0.46 -5.22 -18.39
CA ALA A 211 1.35 -6.02 -17.56
C ALA A 211 2.22 -6.92 -18.46
N PHE A 212 3.47 -7.17 -18.08
CA PHE A 212 4.37 -8.09 -18.81
C PHE A 212 5.20 -8.98 -17.88
N SER A 213 5.72 -10.09 -18.41
CA SER A 213 6.56 -11.03 -17.67
C SER A 213 8.03 -10.58 -17.68
N ILE A 214 8.70 -10.61 -16.53
CA ILE A 214 10.14 -10.30 -16.44
C ILE A 214 11.03 -11.36 -17.11
N GLN A 215 10.53 -12.60 -17.28
CA GLN A 215 11.33 -13.73 -17.78
C GLN A 215 11.57 -13.65 -19.29
N ASP A 216 10.53 -13.25 -20.04
CA ASP A 216 10.52 -13.26 -21.50
C ASP A 216 10.06 -11.93 -22.11
N GLN A 217 9.74 -10.93 -21.27
CA GLN A 217 9.34 -9.58 -21.65
C GLN A 217 8.05 -9.53 -22.49
N ARG A 218 7.21 -10.57 -22.39
CA ARG A 218 5.95 -10.68 -23.13
C ARG A 218 4.78 -10.14 -22.31
N THR A 219 3.84 -9.51 -23.00
CA THR A 219 2.56 -9.03 -22.46
C THR A 219 1.78 -10.16 -21.81
N LEU A 220 1.26 -9.91 -20.61
CA LEU A 220 0.37 -10.78 -19.84
C LEU A 220 -1.10 -10.34 -19.93
N GLY A 221 -1.36 -9.07 -20.21
CA GLY A 221 -2.71 -8.53 -20.38
C GLY A 221 -2.77 -7.02 -20.15
N ALA A 222 -3.90 -6.41 -20.46
CA ALA A 222 -4.14 -4.99 -20.18
C ALA A 222 -4.16 -4.72 -18.67
N ALA A 223 -3.67 -3.55 -18.26
CA ALA A 223 -3.71 -3.05 -16.90
C ALA A 223 -4.58 -1.78 -16.85
N PRO A 224 -5.92 -1.92 -16.88
CA PRO A 224 -6.85 -0.80 -17.01
C PRO A 224 -6.83 0.15 -15.82
N HIS A 225 -6.27 -0.30 -14.69
CA HIS A 225 -6.09 0.50 -13.48
C HIS A 225 -4.94 1.52 -13.58
N GLY A 226 -4.12 1.43 -14.63
CA GLY A 226 -3.00 2.32 -14.90
C GLY A 226 -1.78 2.09 -14.01
N LEU A 227 -0.79 2.97 -14.13
CA LEU A 227 0.38 2.99 -13.28
C LEU A 227 0.07 3.76 -11.98
N TRP A 228 0.35 3.13 -10.84
CA TRP A 228 0.41 3.79 -9.54
C TRP A 228 1.73 3.45 -8.83
N ALA A 229 2.73 4.31 -9.00
CA ALA A 229 4.10 4.10 -8.54
C ALA A 229 4.41 4.93 -7.30
N VAL A 230 4.32 4.32 -6.12
CA VAL A 230 4.71 4.94 -4.83
C VAL A 230 6.23 4.87 -4.63
N PRO A 231 6.81 5.63 -3.68
CA PRO A 231 8.24 5.54 -3.43
C PRO A 231 8.73 4.14 -3.06
N CYS A 232 9.91 3.78 -3.57
CA CYS A 232 10.58 2.51 -3.32
C CYS A 232 11.38 2.49 -2.00
N ARG A 233 11.58 3.65 -1.36
CA ARG A 233 12.39 3.79 -0.15
C ARG A 233 11.73 4.74 0.83
N GLU A 234 11.80 4.41 2.11
CA GLU A 234 11.34 5.30 3.19
C GLU A 234 12.32 6.47 3.46
N LEU A 235 13.55 6.40 2.94
CA LEU A 235 14.50 7.52 2.95
C LEU A 235 14.87 7.90 1.51
N LEU A 236 14.32 9.02 1.04
CA LEU A 236 14.62 9.55 -0.30
C LEU A 236 15.84 10.47 -0.28
N LEU A 237 16.60 10.45 -1.37
CA LEU A 237 17.84 11.22 -1.52
C LEU A 237 17.57 12.66 -1.98
N SER A 238 16.84 13.42 -1.15
CA SER A 238 16.61 14.85 -1.39
C SER A 238 17.92 15.66 -1.33
N ALA A 239 17.90 16.89 -1.87
CA ALA A 239 19.06 17.79 -1.78
C ALA A 239 19.52 18.00 -0.32
N GLN A 240 18.58 18.11 0.62
CA GLN A 240 18.87 18.23 2.05
C GLN A 240 19.52 16.97 2.62
N VAL A 241 19.01 15.78 2.29
CA VAL A 241 19.60 14.51 2.73
C VAL A 241 21.01 14.35 2.16
N ARG A 242 21.22 14.69 0.88
CA ARG A 242 22.54 14.65 0.23
C ARG A 242 23.52 15.67 0.81
N ALA A 243 23.06 16.83 1.28
CA ALA A 243 23.89 17.81 1.96
C ALA A 243 24.33 17.28 3.33
N ARG A 244 23.38 16.83 4.16
CA ARG A 244 23.68 16.24 5.47
C ARG A 244 24.58 15.01 5.38
N ALA A 245 24.40 14.18 4.37
CA ALA A 245 25.25 13.01 4.14
C ALA A 245 26.71 13.41 3.82
N ARG A 246 26.92 14.53 3.11
CA ARG A 246 28.27 15.06 2.85
C ARG A 246 28.93 15.67 4.08
N GLU A 247 28.15 16.26 4.98
CA GLU A 247 28.66 16.81 6.25
C GLU A 247 29.06 15.71 7.25
N ALA A 248 28.45 14.53 7.14
CA ALA A 248 28.70 13.39 8.04
C ALA A 248 29.79 12.42 7.53
N ALA A 249 30.34 12.66 6.34
CA ALA A 249 31.38 11.83 5.70
C ALA A 249 32.77 12.40 5.98
#